data_AF-A0A7R9EPD5-F1
#
_entry.id   AF-A0A7R9EPD5-F1
#
_cell.length_a   1.000
_cell.length_b   1.000
_cell.length_c   1.000
_cell.angle_alpha   90.00
_cell.angle_beta   90.00
_cell.angle_gamma   90.00
#
_symmetry.space_group_name_H-M   'P 1'
#
loop_
_entity.id
_entity.type
_entity.pdbx_description
1 polymer ?
#
loop_
_entity_poly.entity_id
_entity_poly.type
_entity_poly.pdbx_seq_one_letter_code
_entity_poly.pdbx_strand_id
1 'polypeptide(L)'
;MEVSWGLGLKEKAKELVKKKMKEGQDLTPFQEYLDKRQDRRRQKKLDRKKKLQEMKGDEDDAISDDDIPSNVDMNDPYFKEEFQNGFPQKTKKITKKNKDIESDDEETKQNKVDVKDDRFEALFSSHHYNIDPADPHYRKTKAMEALKLEKLKRRQQEDSNHFKMQKSTTQNNQIDID
;
A
#
# COMPACT_ATOMS: atom_id res chain seq x y z
N MET A 1 37.17 -21.00 -38.22
CA MET A 1 35.69 -21.08 -38.29
C MET A 1 35.19 -21.09 -36.86
N GLU A 2 34.71 -19.95 -36.37
CA GLU A 2 34.27 -19.78 -34.97
C GLU A 2 32.74 -19.92 -34.91
N VAL A 3 32.23 -20.89 -34.15
CA VAL A 3 30.80 -21.15 -34.00
C VAL A 3 30.34 -20.56 -32.68
N SER A 4 29.61 -19.43 -32.73
CA SER A 4 29.00 -18.81 -31.55
C SER A 4 27.69 -19.53 -31.20
N TRP A 5 27.70 -20.26 -30.09
CA TRP A 5 26.51 -20.94 -29.58
C TRP A 5 25.49 -19.91 -29.08
N GLY A 6 24.39 -19.79 -29.82
CA GLY A 6 23.41 -18.72 -29.73
C GLY A 6 22.83 -18.43 -28.34
N LEU A 7 22.92 -17.16 -27.95
CA LEU A 7 22.23 -16.50 -26.84
C LEU A 7 20.72 -16.57 -27.09
N GLY A 8 20.08 -17.66 -26.66
CA GLY A 8 18.63 -17.84 -26.78
C GLY A 8 18.18 -19.29 -26.51
N LEU A 9 19.05 -20.26 -26.75
CA LEU A 9 18.80 -21.67 -26.40
C LEU A 9 18.69 -21.86 -24.88
N LYS A 10 19.53 -21.15 -24.13
CA LYS A 10 19.55 -21.18 -22.66
C LYS A 10 18.25 -20.65 -22.04
N GLU A 11 17.59 -19.69 -22.68
CA GLU A 11 16.34 -19.11 -22.18
C GLU A 11 15.15 -20.02 -22.44
N LYS A 12 15.02 -20.55 -23.67
CA LYS A 12 13.98 -21.53 -24.02
C LYS A 12 14.10 -22.81 -23.18
N ALA A 13 15.31 -23.28 -22.92
CA ALA A 13 15.55 -24.43 -22.05
C ALA A 13 15.11 -24.15 -20.59
N LYS A 14 15.44 -22.97 -20.05
CA LYS A 14 14.99 -22.56 -18.71
C LYS A 14 13.47 -22.47 -18.61
N GLU A 15 12.81 -21.98 -19.66
CA GLU A 15 11.34 -21.88 -19.70
C GLU A 15 10.67 -23.26 -19.73
N LEU A 16 11.19 -24.19 -20.54
CA LEU A 16 10.73 -25.58 -20.58
C LEU A 16 10.93 -26.32 -19.25
N VAL A 17 12.10 -26.15 -18.61
CA VAL A 17 12.38 -26.74 -17.29
C VAL A 17 11.41 -26.19 -16.23
N LYS A 18 11.16 -24.87 -16.25
CA LYS A 18 10.23 -24.21 -15.32
C LYS A 18 8.77 -24.64 -15.55
N LYS A 19 8.39 -24.90 -16.80
CA LYS A 19 7.06 -25.44 -17.13
C LYS A 19 6.88 -26.86 -16.59
N LYS A 20 7.85 -27.75 -16.80
CA LYS A 20 7.81 -29.13 -16.27
C LYS A 20 7.82 -29.19 -14.74
N MET A 21 8.58 -28.31 -14.07
CA MET A 21 8.58 -28.24 -12.59
C MET A 21 7.24 -27.80 -12.01
N LYS A 22 6.45 -27.01 -12.75
CA LYS A 22 5.10 -26.60 -12.34
C LYS A 22 4.04 -27.67 -12.63
N GLU A 23 4.19 -28.39 -13.73
CA GLU A 23 3.27 -29.46 -14.13
C GLU A 23 3.32 -30.67 -13.18
N GLY A 24 4.44 -30.89 -12.48
CA GLY A 24 4.57 -31.97 -11.49
C GLY A 24 4.16 -31.61 -10.05
N GLN A 25 3.66 -30.40 -9.80
CA GLN A 25 3.17 -29.99 -8.48
C GLN A 25 1.65 -29.96 -8.48
N ASP A 26 1.02 -30.83 -7.69
CA ASP A 26 -0.43 -30.80 -7.46
C ASP A 26 -0.78 -29.48 -6.75
N LEU A 27 -1.22 -28.52 -7.55
CA LEU A 27 -1.48 -27.15 -7.12
C LEU A 27 -2.61 -27.13 -6.11
N THR A 28 -2.44 -26.38 -5.02
CA THR A 28 -3.54 -26.21 -4.06
C THR A 28 -4.72 -25.52 -4.74
N PRO A 29 -5.98 -25.84 -4.39
CA PRO A 29 -7.17 -25.19 -4.96
C PRO A 29 -7.13 -23.65 -4.88
N PHE A 30 -6.48 -23.10 -3.85
CA PHE A 30 -6.29 -21.65 -3.69
C PHE A 30 -5.27 -21.07 -4.67
N GLN A 31 -4.21 -21.80 -4.97
CA GLN A 31 -3.19 -21.39 -5.93
C GLN A 31 -3.75 -21.43 -7.37
N GLU A 32 -4.55 -22.44 -7.70
CA GLU A 32 -5.30 -22.49 -8.97
C GLU A 32 -6.24 -21.28 -9.11
N TYR A 33 -6.93 -20.91 -8.02
CA TYR A 33 -7.78 -19.72 -7.99
C TYR A 33 -6.98 -18.42 -8.22
N LEU A 34 -5.80 -18.30 -7.62
CA LEU A 34 -4.93 -17.12 -7.79
C LEU A 34 -4.42 -17.00 -9.23
N ASP A 35 -4.00 -18.11 -9.85
CA ASP A 35 -3.57 -18.16 -11.24
C ASP A 35 -4.72 -17.81 -12.18
N LYS A 36 -5.90 -18.42 -11.98
CA LYS A 36 -7.15 -18.09 -12.71
C LYS A 36 -7.53 -16.61 -12.57
N ARG A 37 -7.34 -16.02 -11.40
CA ARG A 37 -7.60 -14.59 -11.15
C ARG A 37 -6.59 -13.69 -11.87
N GLN A 38 -5.31 -14.10 -11.93
CA GLN A 38 -4.28 -13.37 -12.67
C GLN A 38 -4.50 -13.46 -14.17
N ASP A 39 -4.83 -14.63 -14.70
CA ASP A 39 -5.07 -14.82 -16.13
C ASP A 39 -6.31 -14.06 -16.61
N ARG A 40 -7.40 -14.07 -15.82
CA ARG A 40 -8.57 -13.22 -16.07
C ARG A 40 -8.22 -11.73 -16.10
N ARG A 41 -7.28 -11.28 -15.25
CA ARG A 41 -6.80 -9.88 -15.27
C ARG A 41 -5.93 -9.60 -16.50
N ARG A 42 -5.12 -10.56 -16.95
CA ARG A 42 -4.30 -10.42 -18.17
C ARG A 42 -5.19 -10.36 -19.41
N GLN A 43 -6.17 -11.25 -19.54
CA GLN A 43 -7.16 -11.25 -20.64
C GLN A 43 -7.88 -9.91 -20.72
N LYS A 44 -8.49 -9.43 -19.63
CA LYS A 44 -9.15 -8.10 -19.61
C LYS A 44 -8.25 -6.94 -20.03
N LYS A 45 -6.95 -6.99 -19.71
CA LYS A 45 -6.00 -5.96 -20.15
C LYS A 45 -5.70 -6.06 -21.65
N LEU A 46 -5.55 -7.27 -22.17
CA LEU A 46 -5.35 -7.51 -23.59
C LEU A 46 -6.58 -7.09 -24.40
N ASP A 47 -7.77 -7.48 -23.96
CA ASP A 47 -9.03 -7.10 -24.62
C ASP A 47 -9.21 -5.59 -24.62
N ARG A 48 -8.94 -4.92 -23.49
CA ARG A 48 -8.99 -3.45 -23.42
C ARG A 48 -7.97 -2.81 -24.36
N LYS A 49 -6.75 -3.34 -24.43
CA LYS A 49 -5.69 -2.82 -25.32
C LYS A 49 -6.08 -3.03 -26.79
N LYS A 50 -6.63 -4.20 -27.13
CA LYS A 50 -7.11 -4.52 -28.48
C LYS A 50 -8.28 -3.61 -28.86
N LYS A 51 -9.27 -3.44 -27.98
CA LYS A 51 -10.40 -2.51 -28.17
C LYS A 51 -9.94 -1.07 -28.35
N LEU A 52 -8.93 -0.61 -27.58
CA LEU A 52 -8.33 0.71 -27.79
C LEU A 52 -7.56 0.83 -29.11
N GLN A 53 -6.92 -0.24 -29.59
CA GLN A 53 -6.27 -0.24 -30.90
C GLN A 53 -7.28 -0.23 -32.04
N GLU A 54 -8.38 -0.97 -31.90
CA GLU A 54 -9.49 -0.98 -32.85
C GLU A 54 -10.23 0.38 -32.87
N MET A 55 -10.38 1.07 -31.73
CA MET A 55 -10.95 2.43 -31.67
C MET A 55 -9.98 3.55 -32.10
N LYS A 56 -8.66 3.30 -32.15
CA LYS A 56 -7.67 4.30 -32.58
C LYS A 56 -7.42 4.28 -34.10
N GLY A 57 -8.18 3.47 -34.85
CA GLY A 57 -8.09 3.38 -36.30
C GLY A 57 -8.83 4.49 -37.04
N ASP A 58 -9.70 5.23 -36.35
CA ASP A 58 -10.47 6.34 -36.90
C ASP A 58 -10.27 7.57 -35.98
N GLU A 59 -10.04 8.74 -36.60
CA GLU A 59 -10.09 10.09 -36.02
C GLU A 59 -8.82 10.64 -35.31
N ASP A 60 -8.01 11.34 -36.12
CA ASP A 60 -7.03 12.35 -35.72
C ASP A 60 -7.69 13.68 -35.27
N ASP A 61 -8.78 13.67 -34.48
CA ASP A 61 -9.48 14.90 -34.00
C ASP A 61 -10.05 14.77 -32.56
N ALA A 62 -9.31 14.11 -31.65
CA ALA A 62 -9.82 13.75 -30.32
C ALA A 62 -9.67 14.84 -29.22
N ILE A 63 -10.14 16.07 -29.48
CA ILE A 63 -10.76 16.94 -28.47
C ILE A 63 -11.91 17.69 -29.18
N SER A 64 -12.94 16.96 -29.57
CA SER A 64 -14.20 17.55 -30.02
C SER A 64 -14.94 18.20 -28.85
N ASP A 65 -15.49 19.38 -29.09
CA ASP A 65 -16.29 20.24 -28.19
C ASP A 65 -17.55 19.53 -27.61
N ASP A 66 -17.92 18.37 -28.17
CA ASP A 66 -19.13 17.60 -27.80
C ASP A 66 -19.04 16.80 -26.48
N ASP A 67 -17.86 16.63 -25.88
CA ASP A 67 -17.71 15.94 -24.57
C ASP A 67 -17.91 16.89 -23.37
N ILE A 68 -18.14 18.19 -23.62
CA ILE A 68 -18.41 19.18 -22.58
C ILE A 68 -19.94 19.30 -22.43
N PRO A 69 -20.51 19.01 -21.24
CA PRO A 69 -21.93 19.23 -21.04
C PRO A 69 -22.25 20.72 -21.24
N SER A 70 -23.29 21.01 -22.02
CA SER A 70 -23.68 22.38 -22.45
C SER A 70 -23.91 23.40 -21.32
N ASN A 71 -23.89 22.95 -20.08
CA ASN A 71 -24.08 23.73 -18.86
C ASN A 71 -22.78 24.18 -18.19
N VAL A 72 -21.61 23.86 -18.76
CA VAL A 72 -20.29 24.18 -18.20
C VAL A 72 -19.58 25.16 -19.13
N ASP A 73 -19.41 26.42 -18.68
CA ASP A 73 -18.66 27.45 -19.41
C ASP A 73 -17.17 27.39 -19.07
N MET A 74 -16.33 27.17 -20.07
CA MET A 74 -14.87 27.07 -19.90
C MET A 74 -14.20 28.42 -19.60
N ASN A 75 -14.92 29.53 -19.79
CA ASN A 75 -14.46 30.89 -19.46
C ASN A 75 -15.02 31.42 -18.13
N ASP A 76 -15.65 30.57 -17.31
CA ASP A 76 -16.24 30.96 -16.02
C ASP A 76 -15.17 31.56 -15.08
N PRO A 77 -15.39 32.79 -14.54
CA PRO A 77 -14.50 33.43 -13.57
C PRO A 77 -14.15 32.53 -12.38
N TYR A 78 -15.08 31.67 -11.94
CA TYR A 78 -14.89 30.78 -10.81
C TYR A 78 -13.80 29.73 -11.08
N PHE A 79 -13.68 29.23 -12.31
CA PHE A 79 -12.70 28.20 -12.68
C PHE A 79 -11.44 28.76 -13.35
N LYS A 80 -11.48 30.00 -13.86
CA LYS A 80 -10.39 30.62 -14.64
C LYS A 80 -9.04 30.65 -13.92
N GLU A 81 -9.04 30.87 -12.60
CA GLU A 81 -7.83 30.87 -11.78
C GLU A 81 -7.19 29.46 -11.74
N GLU A 82 -8.00 28.41 -11.66
CA GLU A 82 -7.58 27.01 -11.69
C GLU A 82 -6.98 26.61 -13.06
N PHE A 83 -7.56 27.11 -14.17
CA PHE A 83 -7.05 26.86 -15.53
C PHE A 83 -5.69 27.54 -15.77
N GLN A 84 -5.50 28.76 -15.28
CA GLN A 84 -4.25 29.51 -15.42
C GLN A 84 -3.12 28.94 -14.57
N ASN A 85 -3.45 28.41 -13.39
CA ASN A 85 -2.51 27.75 -12.49
C ASN A 85 -2.13 26.34 -12.96
N GLY A 86 -2.75 25.86 -14.05
CA GLY A 86 -2.51 24.55 -14.65
C GLY A 86 -3.21 23.44 -13.87
N PHE A 87 -4.00 22.64 -14.57
CA PHE A 87 -4.59 21.46 -13.96
C PHE A 87 -3.50 20.55 -13.38
N PRO A 88 -3.66 20.01 -12.17
CA PRO A 88 -2.81 18.94 -11.70
C PRO A 88 -3.05 17.75 -12.64
N GLN A 89 -2.14 17.57 -13.60
CA GLN A 89 -2.11 16.42 -14.49
C GLN A 89 -2.01 15.18 -13.60
N LYS A 90 -3.16 14.57 -13.30
CA LYS A 90 -3.25 13.28 -12.63
C LYS A 90 -2.68 12.25 -13.60
N THR A 91 -1.35 12.16 -13.62
CA THR A 91 -0.65 11.15 -14.38
C THR A 91 -1.16 9.80 -13.88
N LYS A 92 -1.87 9.10 -14.76
CA LYS A 92 -2.32 7.72 -14.53
C LYS A 92 -1.09 6.81 -14.52
N LYS A 93 -0.30 6.84 -13.43
CA LYS A 93 0.79 5.90 -13.19
C LYS A 93 0.43 4.99 -12.03
N ILE A 94 -0.26 3.91 -12.40
CA ILE A 94 -0.29 2.67 -11.60
C ILE A 94 1.09 2.03 -11.75
N THR A 95 2.01 2.35 -10.85
CA THR A 95 3.20 1.54 -10.59
C THR A 95 3.21 1.18 -9.12
N LYS A 96 2.92 -0.10 -8.86
CA LYS A 96 3.03 -0.70 -7.53
C LYS A 96 4.50 -0.87 -7.17
N LYS A 97 4.79 -0.49 -5.94
CA LYS A 97 5.92 -0.83 -5.05
C LYS A 97 7.14 0.10 -5.12
N ASN A 98 7.34 0.71 -3.94
CA ASN A 98 8.55 1.30 -3.40
C ASN A 98 9.07 2.52 -4.15
N LYS A 99 8.44 3.66 -3.88
CA LYS A 99 9.15 4.93 -3.91
C LYS A 99 8.64 5.77 -2.75
N ASP A 100 9.60 6.29 -2.02
CA ASP A 100 9.48 6.83 -0.69
C ASP A 100 8.47 7.97 -0.57
N ILE A 101 7.92 8.03 0.62
CA ILE A 101 6.98 9.02 1.14
C ILE A 101 7.74 10.35 1.22
N GLU A 102 7.74 11.12 0.13
CA GLU A 102 8.35 12.46 0.09
C GLU A 102 7.44 13.45 -0.65
N SER A 103 6.14 13.15 -0.69
CA SER A 103 5.11 13.98 -1.31
C SER A 103 3.92 14.21 -0.36
N ASP A 104 4.20 14.48 0.92
CA ASP A 104 3.14 14.55 1.94
C ASP A 104 3.33 15.67 2.99
N ASP A 105 4.28 16.60 2.79
CA ASP A 105 4.61 17.60 3.83
C ASP A 105 3.50 18.63 4.14
N GLU A 106 2.46 18.72 3.30
CA GLU A 106 1.32 19.61 3.56
C GLU A 106 0.13 18.90 4.24
N GLU A 107 -0.25 17.69 3.82
CA GLU A 107 -1.28 16.88 4.51
C GLU A 107 -0.78 16.32 5.85
N THR A 108 0.54 16.11 6.01
CA THR A 108 1.14 15.63 7.26
C THR A 108 1.14 16.66 8.38
N LYS A 109 1.00 17.97 8.08
CA LYS A 109 0.85 19.00 9.12
C LYS A 109 -0.51 18.90 9.81
N GLN A 110 -1.57 18.57 9.05
CA GLN A 110 -2.93 18.45 9.59
C GLN A 110 -3.11 17.19 10.46
N ASN A 111 -2.33 16.13 10.22
CA ASN A 111 -2.42 14.85 10.93
C ASN A 111 -1.34 14.66 12.01
N LYS A 112 -0.90 15.74 12.66
CA LYS A 112 -0.06 15.63 13.87
C LYS A 112 -0.96 15.48 15.10
N VAL A 113 -0.86 14.34 15.77
CA VAL A 113 -1.58 14.04 17.01
C VAL A 113 -0.63 14.15 18.20
N ASP A 114 -1.07 14.80 19.27
CA ASP A 114 -0.37 14.75 20.55
C ASP A 114 -0.68 13.43 21.25
N VAL A 115 0.35 12.59 21.34
CA VAL A 115 0.26 11.24 21.88
C VAL A 115 0.22 11.24 23.41
N LYS A 116 0.57 12.36 24.06
CA LYS A 116 0.59 12.49 25.53
C LYS A 116 -0.69 13.08 26.10
N ASP A 117 -1.68 13.41 25.28
CA ASP A 117 -2.96 13.95 25.73
C ASP A 117 -3.77 12.87 26.47
N ASP A 118 -4.26 13.21 27.66
CA ASP A 118 -5.03 12.33 28.55
C ASP A 118 -6.29 11.77 27.88
N ARG A 119 -6.86 12.48 26.90
CA ARG A 119 -8.01 12.00 26.11
C ARG A 119 -7.70 10.69 25.36
N PHE A 120 -6.43 10.42 25.08
CA PHE A 120 -5.97 9.19 24.44
C PHE A 120 -5.52 8.10 25.42
N GLU A 121 -5.56 8.35 26.74
CA GLU A 121 -5.11 7.39 27.76
C GLU A 121 -5.84 6.04 27.65
N ALA A 122 -7.15 6.08 27.36
CA ALA A 122 -7.97 4.90 27.18
C ALA A 122 -7.47 3.96 26.05
N LEU A 123 -6.79 4.49 25.03
CA LEU A 123 -6.17 3.68 23.96
C LEU A 123 -5.01 2.82 24.47
N PHE A 124 -4.34 3.27 25.52
CA PHE A 124 -3.18 2.58 26.10
C PHE A 124 -3.59 1.65 27.23
N SER A 125 -4.56 2.07 28.06
CA SER A 125 -4.99 1.33 29.26
C SER A 125 -6.08 0.28 28.98
N SER A 126 -7.10 0.61 28.18
CA SER A 126 -8.27 -0.26 27.98
C SER A 126 -8.14 -1.12 26.72
N HIS A 127 -8.64 -2.36 26.82
CA HIS A 127 -8.66 -3.31 25.70
C HIS A 127 -9.73 -2.96 24.64
N HIS A 128 -10.78 -2.24 25.02
CA HIS A 128 -11.92 -1.93 24.15
C HIS A 128 -11.56 -0.93 23.03
N TYR A 129 -10.52 -0.13 23.24
CA TYR A 129 -10.06 0.89 22.29
C TYR A 129 -8.76 0.50 21.58
N ASN A 130 -8.46 -0.80 21.51
CA ASN A 130 -7.26 -1.29 20.84
C ASN A 130 -7.35 -1.11 19.31
N ILE A 131 -6.26 -0.63 18.71
CA ILE A 131 -6.18 -0.40 17.27
C ILE A 131 -5.88 -1.72 16.53
N ASP A 132 -6.92 -2.34 15.95
CA ASP A 132 -6.82 -3.58 15.16
C ASP A 132 -6.56 -3.32 13.67
N PRO A 133 -5.43 -3.80 13.10
CA PRO A 133 -5.18 -3.73 11.66
C PRO A 133 -6.18 -4.48 10.76
N ALA A 134 -6.94 -5.44 11.31
CA ALA A 134 -7.93 -6.23 10.58
C ALA A 134 -9.30 -5.54 10.45
N ASP A 135 -9.55 -4.47 11.21
CA ASP A 135 -10.80 -3.71 11.13
C ASP A 135 -10.91 -3.00 9.76
N PRO A 136 -12.03 -3.10 9.03
CA PRO A 136 -12.26 -2.37 7.79
C PRO A 136 -12.06 -0.85 7.87
N HIS A 137 -12.26 -0.26 9.05
CA HIS A 137 -12.08 1.17 9.29
C HIS A 137 -10.64 1.54 9.62
N TYR A 138 -9.74 0.58 9.78
CA TYR A 138 -8.34 0.85 10.06
C TYR A 138 -7.65 1.53 8.88
N ARG A 139 -7.12 2.74 9.13
CA ARG A 139 -6.32 3.51 8.19
C ARG A 139 -4.88 3.61 8.71
N LYS A 140 -3.92 3.27 7.85
CA LYS A 140 -2.48 3.42 8.13
C LYS A 140 -2.05 4.86 7.94
N THR A 141 -2.41 5.73 8.87
CA THR A 141 -1.96 7.13 8.89
C THR A 141 -0.74 7.28 9.78
N LYS A 142 0.06 8.32 9.55
CA LYS A 142 1.23 8.64 10.38
C LYS A 142 0.86 8.85 11.85
N ALA A 143 -0.28 9.50 12.11
CA ALA A 143 -0.84 9.66 13.46
C ALA A 143 -1.15 8.30 14.12
N MET A 144 -1.79 7.39 13.39
CA MET A 144 -2.14 6.06 13.88
C MET A 144 -0.88 5.24 14.18
N GLU A 145 0.14 5.35 13.34
CA GLU A 145 1.44 4.72 13.58
C GLU A 145 2.14 5.31 14.80
N ALA A 146 2.09 6.63 15.01
CA ALA A 146 2.65 7.27 16.20
C ALA A 146 2.00 6.77 17.50
N LEU A 147 0.67 6.63 17.53
CA LEU A 147 -0.07 6.05 18.66
C LEU A 147 0.35 4.59 18.93
N LYS A 148 0.53 3.78 17.88
CA LYS A 148 1.01 2.39 18.04
C LYS A 148 2.42 2.31 18.59
N LEU A 149 3.33 3.15 18.09
CA LEU A 149 4.72 3.21 18.55
C LEU A 149 4.80 3.59 20.02
N GLU A 150 4.01 4.58 20.46
CA GLU A 150 3.97 4.94 21.88
C GLU A 150 3.42 3.79 22.73
N LYS A 151 2.36 3.11 22.29
CA LYS A 151 1.82 1.95 23.03
C LYS A 151 2.90 0.88 23.24
N LEU A 152 3.69 0.59 22.20
CA LEU A 152 4.79 -0.35 22.27
C LEU A 152 5.87 0.12 23.27
N LYS A 153 6.20 1.41 23.26
CA LYS A 153 7.17 2.01 24.18
C LYS A 153 6.70 1.94 25.64
N ARG A 154 5.43 2.25 25.93
CA ARG A 154 4.86 2.13 27.29
C ARG A 154 4.94 0.70 27.81
N ARG A 155 4.64 -0.29 26.96
CA ARG A 155 4.74 -1.71 27.33
C ARG A 155 6.16 -2.12 27.70
N GLN A 156 7.17 -1.67 26.95
CA GLN A 156 8.58 -1.92 27.30
C GLN A 156 8.95 -1.29 28.66
N GLN A 157 8.44 -0.09 28.95
CA GLN A 157 8.66 0.55 30.25
C GLN A 157 7.96 -0.20 31.38
N GLU A 158 6.71 -0.62 31.19
CA GLU A 158 5.96 -1.45 32.13
C GLU A 158 6.66 -2.77 32.42
N ASP A 159 7.11 -3.48 31.38
CA ASP A 159 7.88 -4.72 31.51
C ASP A 159 9.16 -4.49 32.32
N SER A 160 9.88 -3.40 32.05
CA SER A 160 11.10 -3.03 32.78
C SER A 160 10.82 -2.68 34.25
N ASN A 161 9.72 -1.98 34.54
CA ASN A 161 9.32 -1.60 35.89
C ASN A 161 8.84 -2.82 36.68
N HIS A 162 8.05 -3.69 36.04
CA HIS A 162 7.61 -4.95 36.62
C HIS A 162 8.79 -5.84 36.99
N PHE A 163 9.78 -5.97 36.09
CA PHE A 163 11.01 -6.72 36.35
C PHE A 163 11.82 -6.15 37.53
N LYS A 164 11.94 -4.82 37.63
CA LYS A 164 12.61 -4.18 38.78
C LYS A 164 11.87 -4.44 40.09
N MET A 165 10.55 -4.35 40.09
CA MET A 165 9.72 -4.55 41.28
C MET A 165 9.79 -6.00 41.78
N GLN A 166 9.77 -6.98 40.87
CA GLN A 166 10.00 -8.39 41.22
C GLN A 166 11.38 -8.58 41.87
N LYS A 167 12.43 -7.96 41.33
CA LYS A 167 13.79 -8.07 41.87
C LYS A 167 13.90 -7.50 43.29
N SER A 168 13.30 -6.35 43.58
CA SER A 168 13.30 -5.78 44.94
C SER A 168 12.54 -6.64 45.95
N THR A 169 11.42 -7.25 45.55
CA THR A 169 10.65 -8.14 46.43
C THR A 169 11.44 -9.39 46.81
N THR A 170 12.19 -9.98 45.86
CA THR A 170 13.05 -11.14 46.14
C THR A 170 14.20 -10.80 47.09
N GLN A 171 14.79 -9.61 46.99
CA GLN A 171 15.91 -9.21 47.87
C GLN A 171 15.46 -8.98 49.32
N ASN A 172 14.28 -8.36 49.52
CA ASN A 172 13.78 -8.11 50.87
C ASN A 172 13.37 -9.39 51.60
N ASN A 173 12.83 -10.39 50.89
CA ASN A 173 12.45 -11.67 51.48
C ASN A 173 13.63 -12.62 51.77
N GLN A 174 14.85 -12.27 51.34
CA GLN A 174 16.05 -13.10 51.55
C GLN A 174 16.78 -12.77 52.88
N ILE A 175 16.37 -11.72 53.59
CA ILE A 175 17.07 -11.18 54.77
C ILE A 175 16.52 -11.77 56.09
N ASP A 176 15.33 -12.40 56.08
CA ASP A 176 14.63 -12.83 57.31
C ASP A 176 14.71 -14.35 57.58
N ILE A 177 15.75 -15.04 57.12
CA ILE A 177 16.00 -16.46 57.42
C ILE A 177 17.37 -16.60 58.08
N ASP A 178 17.48 -16.22 59.34
CA ASP A 178 18.59 -16.57 60.25
C ASP A 178 18.01 -16.88 61.65
#